data_AF-A0A6P0VHS0-F1
#
_entry.id   AF-A0A6P0VHS0-F1
#
_cell.length_a   1.000
_cell.length_b   1.000
_cell.length_c   1.000
_cell.angle_alpha   90.00
_cell.angle_beta   90.00
_cell.angle_gamma   90.00
#
_symmetry.space_group_name_H-M   'P 1'
#
loop_
_entity.id
_entity.type
_entity.pdbx_description
1 polymer ?
#
loop_
_entity_poly.entity_id
_entity_poly.type
_entity_poly.pdbx_seq_one_letter_code
_entity_poly.pdbx_strand_id
1 'polypeptide(L)'
;MTPTLLGRWQTRIFLLATVGALITLPFHFGIIGPGIPTDHISPFFPILGYVALFGIIWDVIYISMQQFRWDRDWPGAFQLLSGIWEAIFILIIVKLFGLPGAAKDLPIGWFTIHYSLVWLGVYLISQSLMRVLFPRWRFHGGRLL
;
A
#
# COMPACT_ATOMS: atom_id res chain seq x y z
N MET A 1 -17.52 -10.62 -11.29
CA MET A 1 -16.25 -11.30 -11.56
C MET A 1 -15.53 -11.41 -10.24
N THR A 2 -15.31 -12.61 -9.72
CA THR A 2 -14.74 -12.77 -8.37
C THR A 2 -13.25 -12.45 -8.39
N PRO A 3 -12.77 -11.50 -7.57
CA PRO A 3 -11.34 -11.23 -7.46
C PRO A 3 -10.61 -12.48 -6.96
N THR A 4 -9.48 -12.81 -7.59
CA THR A 4 -8.61 -13.90 -7.14
C THR A 4 -7.54 -13.34 -6.20
N LEU A 5 -7.10 -14.15 -5.22
CA LEU A 5 -6.01 -13.77 -4.32
C LEU A 5 -4.74 -13.39 -5.11
N LEU A 6 -4.40 -14.19 -6.13
CA LEU A 6 -3.26 -13.94 -7.01
C LEU A 6 -3.39 -12.61 -7.77
N GLY A 7 -4.58 -12.28 -8.29
CA GLY A 7 -4.80 -11.01 -8.96
C GLY A 7 -4.64 -9.80 -8.02
N ARG A 8 -5.15 -9.89 -6.79
CA ARG A 8 -4.98 -8.84 -5.78
C ARG A 8 -3.51 -8.64 -5.43
N TRP A 9 -2.77 -9.71 -5.17
CA TRP A 9 -1.34 -9.63 -4.86
C TRP A 9 -0.53 -9.06 -6.02
N GLN A 10 -0.74 -9.55 -7.25
CA GLN A 10 -0.06 -9.02 -8.44
C GLN A 10 -0.31 -7.52 -8.60
N THR A 11 -1.57 -7.10 -8.49
CA THR A 11 -1.93 -5.67 -8.64
C THR A 11 -1.32 -4.83 -7.52
N ARG A 12 -1.37 -5.28 -6.26
CA ARG A 12 -0.79 -4.57 -5.12
C ARG A 12 0.72 -4.41 -5.30
N ILE A 13 1.43 -5.49 -5.57
CA ILE A 13 2.89 -5.47 -5.74
C ILE A 13 3.26 -4.56 -6.91
N PHE A 14 2.57 -4.69 -8.05
CA PHE A 14 2.82 -3.84 -9.22
C PHE A 14 2.62 -2.36 -8.90
N LEU A 15 1.49 -1.99 -8.26
CA LEU A 15 1.20 -0.58 -7.96
C LEU A 15 2.12 -0.01 -6.88
N LEU A 16 2.48 -0.78 -5.85
CA LEU A 16 3.43 -0.32 -4.84
C LEU A 16 4.84 -0.21 -5.42
N ALA A 17 5.26 -1.14 -6.27
CA ALA A 17 6.58 -1.11 -6.91
C ALA A 17 6.72 0.03 -7.94
N THR A 18 5.63 0.45 -8.57
CA THR A 18 5.63 1.55 -9.55
C THR A 18 5.23 2.87 -8.89
N VAL A 19 3.94 3.05 -8.61
CA VAL A 19 3.36 4.28 -8.03
C VAL A 19 3.92 4.53 -6.63
N GLY A 20 3.94 3.51 -5.78
CA GLY A 20 4.46 3.65 -4.42
C GLY A 20 5.93 4.05 -4.41
N ALA A 21 6.76 3.42 -5.23
CA ALA A 21 8.17 3.79 -5.39
C ALA A 21 8.33 5.22 -5.93
N LEU A 22 7.61 5.59 -6.99
CA LEU A 22 7.64 6.93 -7.58
C LEU A 22 7.29 8.02 -6.56
N ILE A 23 6.27 7.80 -5.74
CA ILE A 23 5.87 8.72 -4.67
C ILE A 23 6.91 8.74 -3.53
N THR A 24 7.57 7.60 -3.26
CA THR A 24 8.57 7.48 -2.19
C THR A 24 9.91 8.12 -2.56
N LEU A 25 10.27 8.22 -3.85
CA LEU A 25 11.54 8.78 -4.31
C LEU A 25 11.82 10.21 -3.79
N PRO A 26 10.89 11.19 -3.90
CA PRO A 26 11.10 12.53 -3.33
C PRO A 26 11.35 12.54 -1.82
N PHE A 27 10.73 11.63 -1.08
CA PHE A 27 10.94 11.48 0.37
C PHE A 27 12.28 10.83 0.69
N HIS A 28 12.70 9.87 -0.14
CA HIS A 28 14.00 9.23 0.00
C HIS A 28 15.16 10.20 -0.21
N PHE A 29 15.09 11.03 -1.25
CA PHE A 29 16.11 12.03 -1.55
C PHE A 29 16.04 13.28 -0.64
N GLY A 30 15.10 13.33 0.31
CA GLY A 30 14.95 14.47 1.21
C GLY A 30 14.48 15.75 0.53
N ILE A 31 13.92 15.66 -0.69
CA ILE A 31 13.29 16.80 -1.39
C ILE A 31 12.00 17.20 -0.65
N ILE A 32 11.28 16.20 -0.14
CA ILE A 32 10.05 16.36 0.65
C ILE A 32 10.21 15.57 1.94
N GLY A 33 10.40 16.22 3.09
CA GLY A 33 10.59 15.48 4.34
C GLY A 33 11.53 16.14 5.34
N PRO A 34 11.76 15.47 6.48
CA PRO A 34 12.98 15.72 7.24
C PRO A 34 14.13 15.32 6.32
N GLY A 35 15.12 16.21 6.15
CA GLY A 35 16.20 16.05 5.16
C GLY A 35 16.93 14.71 5.24
N ILE A 36 17.86 14.48 4.31
CA ILE A 36 18.60 13.23 4.18
C ILE A 36 19.16 12.81 5.57
N PRO A 37 18.79 11.64 6.11
CA PRO A 37 19.29 11.18 7.39
C PRO A 37 20.83 11.12 7.37
N THR A 38 21.46 11.47 8.49
CA THR A 38 22.92 11.40 8.73
C THR A 38 23.51 10.02 8.43
N ASP A 39 22.67 8.99 8.41
CA ASP A 39 23.03 7.58 8.36
C ASP A 39 22.87 7.01 6.94
N HIS A 40 22.57 7.86 5.95
CA HIS A 40 22.31 7.56 4.53
C HIS A 40 21.15 6.59 4.22
N ILE A 41 20.50 6.00 5.22
CA ILE A 41 19.39 5.06 5.05
C ILE A 41 18.07 5.77 5.36
N SER A 42 17.36 6.17 4.32
CA SER A 42 16.02 6.77 4.46
C SER A 42 14.99 5.73 4.91
N PRO A 43 14.16 6.02 5.93
CA PRO A 43 13.21 5.05 6.49
C PRO A 43 12.00 4.78 5.58
N PHE A 44 11.75 5.62 4.57
CA PHE A 44 10.52 5.56 3.77
C PHE A 44 10.44 4.35 2.82
N PHE A 45 11.56 3.89 2.23
CA PHE A 45 11.58 2.69 1.39
C PHE A 45 11.36 1.40 2.19
N PRO A 46 12.04 1.19 3.34
CA PRO A 46 11.70 0.09 4.25
C PRO A 46 10.22 0.09 4.66
N ILE A 47 9.66 1.26 4.98
CA ILE A 47 8.23 1.39 5.29
C ILE A 47 7.35 0.93 4.13
N LEU A 48 7.64 1.37 2.89
CA LEU A 48 6.92 0.89 1.70
C LEU A 48 7.00 -0.63 1.55
N GLY A 49 8.17 -1.22 1.82
CA GLY A 49 8.37 -2.67 1.83
C GLY A 49 7.52 -3.39 2.88
N TYR A 50 7.46 -2.87 4.10
CA TYR A 50 6.59 -3.42 5.15
C TYR A 50 5.11 -3.28 4.81
N VAL A 51 4.68 -2.16 4.23
CA VAL A 51 3.31 -1.98 3.75
C VAL A 51 2.97 -3.02 2.68
N ALA A 52 3.88 -3.32 1.76
CA ALA A 52 3.69 -4.38 0.77
C ALA A 52 3.60 -5.76 1.43
N LEU A 53 4.52 -6.08 2.34
CA LEU A 53 4.58 -7.38 3.02
C LEU A 53 3.34 -7.65 3.88
N PHE A 54 3.01 -6.75 4.80
CA PHE A 54 1.83 -6.89 5.64
C PHE A 54 0.54 -6.78 4.84
N GLY A 55 0.52 -5.99 3.76
CA GLY A 55 -0.60 -5.89 2.83
C GLY A 55 -0.99 -7.23 2.19
N ILE A 56 0.00 -8.08 1.87
CA ILE A 56 -0.24 -9.44 1.35
C ILE A 56 -0.99 -10.30 2.37
N ILE A 57 -0.61 -10.20 3.65
CA ILE A 57 -1.27 -10.92 4.76
C ILE A 57 -2.70 -10.39 4.94
N TRP A 58 -2.87 -9.06 4.94
CA TRP A 58 -4.18 -8.43 5.05
C TRP A 58 -5.10 -8.78 3.88
N ASP A 59 -4.59 -8.92 2.66
CA ASP A 59 -5.41 -9.33 1.50
C ASP A 59 -6.03 -10.73 1.68
N VAL A 60 -5.35 -11.66 2.37
CA VAL A 60 -5.93 -12.97 2.72
C VAL A 60 -7.13 -12.78 3.63
N ILE A 61 -6.95 -12.01 4.71
CA ILE A 61 -8.01 -11.72 5.70
C ILE A 61 -9.18 -11.03 5.02
N TYR A 62 -8.92 -10.02 4.17
CA TYR A 62 -9.96 -9.28 3.48
C TYR A 62 -10.74 -10.14 2.49
N ILE A 63 -10.07 -11.02 1.73
CA ILE A 63 -10.78 -11.97 0.86
C ILE A 63 -11.65 -12.92 1.69
N SER A 64 -11.13 -13.46 2.80
CA SER A 64 -11.92 -14.34 3.67
C SER A 64 -13.15 -13.62 4.22
N MET A 65 -13.00 -12.36 4.64
CA MET A 65 -14.13 -11.53 5.09
C MET A 65 -15.13 -11.22 3.97
N GLN A 66 -14.65 -10.97 2.74
CA GLN A 66 -15.50 -10.71 1.58
C GLN A 66 -16.40 -11.91 1.25
N GLN A 67 -15.93 -13.14 1.43
CA GLN A 67 -16.68 -14.36 1.12
C GLN A 67 -17.97 -14.52 1.93
N PHE A 68 -18.06 -13.94 3.13
CA PHE A 68 -19.27 -13.98 3.96
C PHE A 68 -20.39 -13.04 3.47
N ARG A 69 -20.11 -12.15 2.52
CA ARG A 69 -21.13 -11.26 1.94
C ARG A 69 -21.86 -11.94 0.80
N TRP A 70 -23.14 -11.64 0.67
CA TRP A 70 -24.01 -12.14 -0.41
C TRP A 70 -23.46 -11.83 -1.81
N ASP A 71 -22.89 -10.63 -2.00
CA ASP A 71 -22.30 -10.17 -3.27
C ASP A 71 -20.82 -10.61 -3.44
N ARG A 72 -20.21 -11.16 -2.38
CA ARG A 72 -18.79 -11.57 -2.31
C ARG A 72 -17.78 -10.49 -2.71
N ASP A 73 -18.19 -9.23 -2.72
CA ASP A 73 -17.35 -8.09 -3.06
C ASP A 73 -17.56 -6.92 -2.07
N TRP A 74 -16.58 -6.03 -2.02
CA TRP A 74 -16.61 -4.82 -1.20
C TRP A 74 -16.74 -3.58 -2.08
N PRO A 75 -17.66 -2.65 -1.73
CA PRO A 75 -17.62 -1.29 -2.25
C PRO A 75 -16.23 -0.66 -2.14
N GLY A 76 -15.82 0.17 -3.12
CA GLY A 76 -14.53 0.85 -3.12
C GLY A 76 -14.26 1.68 -1.86
N ALA A 77 -15.32 2.16 -1.19
CA ALA A 77 -15.22 2.83 0.11
C ALA A 77 -14.59 1.94 1.20
N PHE A 78 -14.88 0.64 1.23
CA PHE A 78 -14.23 -0.26 2.19
C PHE A 78 -12.76 -0.50 1.87
N GLN A 79 -12.36 -0.41 0.59
CA GLN A 79 -10.95 -0.46 0.20
C GLN A 79 -10.19 0.79 0.66
N LEU A 80 -10.86 1.95 0.72
CA LEU A 80 -10.29 3.14 1.35
C LEU A 80 -10.16 2.94 2.86
N LEU A 81 -11.24 2.50 3.53
CA LEU A 81 -11.21 2.28 4.98
C LEU A 81 -10.16 1.23 5.40
N SER A 82 -9.93 0.19 4.60
CA SER A 82 -8.88 -0.79 4.88
C SER A 82 -7.49 -0.17 4.85
N GLY A 83 -7.23 0.82 3.99
CA GLY A 83 -5.97 1.56 3.99
C GLY A 83 -5.74 2.35 5.29
N ILE A 84 -6.79 2.92 5.87
CA ILE A 84 -6.67 3.60 7.18
C ILE A 84 -6.27 2.60 8.26
N TRP A 85 -6.88 1.41 8.26
CA TRP A 85 -6.53 0.35 9.19
C TRP A 85 -5.10 -0.17 9.00
N GLU A 86 -4.68 -0.41 7.75
CA GLU A 86 -3.30 -0.79 7.42
C GLU A 86 -2.31 0.28 7.92
N ALA A 87 -2.62 1.57 7.79
CA ALA A 87 -1.78 2.67 8.30
C ALA A 87 -1.58 2.60 9.82
N ILE A 88 -2.68 2.46 10.56
CA ILE A 88 -2.68 2.38 12.03
C ILE A 88 -1.86 1.17 12.48
N PHE A 89 -2.08 0.01 11.84
CA PHE A 89 -1.37 -1.22 12.14
C PHE A 89 0.15 -1.08 11.94
N ILE A 90 0.58 -0.54 10.80
CA ILE A 90 2.01 -0.32 10.53
C ILE A 90 2.62 0.66 11.51
N LEU A 91 1.93 1.77 11.80
CA LEU A 91 2.41 2.77 12.76
C LEU A 91 2.63 2.17 14.15
N ILE A 92 1.68 1.36 14.63
CA ILE A 92 1.79 0.68 15.92
C ILE A 92 2.98 -0.27 15.93
N ILE A 93 3.15 -1.09 14.89
CA ILE A 93 4.26 -2.04 14.82
C ILE A 93 5.62 -1.32 14.79
N VAL A 94 5.77 -0.27 13.99
CA VAL A 94 7.01 0.51 13.90
C VAL A 94 7.34 1.14 15.26
N LYS A 95 6.35 1.72 15.96
CA LYS A 95 6.57 2.38 17.25
C LYS A 95 6.84 1.40 18.39
N LEU A 96 6.19 0.24 18.41
CA LEU A 96 6.36 -0.76 19.48
C LEU A 96 7.63 -1.60 19.29
N PHE A 97 7.82 -2.17 18.10
CA PHE A 97 8.85 -3.17 17.86
C PHE A 97 10.12 -2.60 17.24
N GLY A 98 10.06 -1.44 16.56
CA GLY A 98 11.21 -0.88 15.85
C GLY A 98 11.67 -1.80 14.72
N LEU A 99 11.00 -1.73 13.57
CA LEU A 99 11.31 -2.61 12.44
C LEU A 99 12.69 -2.26 11.83
N PRO A 100 13.49 -3.25 11.41
CA PRO A 100 14.76 -3.01 10.73
C PRO A 100 14.60 -2.06 9.54
N GLY A 101 15.37 -0.97 9.52
CA GLY A 101 15.33 0.07 8.47
C GLY A 101 14.17 1.07 8.59
N ALA A 102 13.16 0.84 9.41
CA ALA A 102 12.12 1.82 9.71
C ALA A 102 12.44 2.48 11.05
N ALA A 103 12.93 3.72 11.01
CA ALA A 103 13.32 4.45 12.22
C ALA A 103 12.14 4.55 13.21
N LYS A 104 12.34 4.06 14.44
CA LYS A 104 11.37 4.17 15.54
C LYS A 104 11.03 5.63 15.84
N ASP A 105 12.02 6.51 15.66
CA ASP A 105 11.92 7.94 15.90
C ASP A 105 11.33 8.72 14.72
N LEU A 106 10.87 8.03 13.66
CA LEU A 106 10.19 8.70 12.55
C LEU A 106 9.00 9.52 13.09
N PRO A 107 8.94 10.84 12.81
CA PRO A 107 7.83 11.66 13.24
C PRO A 107 6.53 11.15 12.61
N ILE A 108 5.50 11.03 13.45
CA ILE A 108 4.19 10.51 13.03
C ILE A 108 3.62 11.33 11.86
N GLY A 109 3.81 12.65 11.86
CA GLY A 109 3.35 13.52 10.78
C GLY A 109 3.92 13.14 9.41
N TRP A 110 5.22 12.86 9.33
CA TRP A 110 5.87 12.50 8.08
C TRP A 110 5.47 11.10 7.60
N PHE A 111 5.33 10.15 8.51
CA PHE A 111 4.75 8.84 8.20
C PHE A 111 3.35 9.00 7.61
N THR A 112 2.47 9.77 8.26
CA THR A 112 1.09 9.95 7.81
C THR A 112 1.02 10.61 6.44
N ILE A 113 1.83 11.64 6.18
CA ILE A 113 1.88 12.30 4.87
C ILE A 113 2.34 11.33 3.78
N HIS A 114 3.48 10.66 3.99
CA HIS A 114 4.04 9.71 3.03
C HIS A 114 3.06 8.55 2.75
N TYR A 115 2.55 7.92 3.81
CA TYR A 115 1.59 6.83 3.69
C TYR A 115 0.32 7.29 2.97
N SER A 116 -0.25 8.44 3.34
CA SER A 116 -1.48 8.94 2.72
C SER A 116 -1.32 9.21 1.24
N LEU A 117 -0.18 9.77 0.82
CA LEU A 117 0.12 10.01 -0.59
C LEU A 117 0.25 8.69 -1.36
N VAL A 118 1.00 7.72 -0.83
CA VAL A 118 1.15 6.40 -1.46
C VAL A 118 -0.20 5.70 -1.57
N TRP A 119 -0.96 5.65 -0.47
CA TRP A 119 -2.26 5.00 -0.40
C TRP A 119 -3.28 5.64 -1.36
N LEU A 120 -3.43 6.96 -1.34
CA LEU A 120 -4.34 7.67 -2.24
C LEU A 120 -3.90 7.56 -3.70
N GLY A 121 -2.60 7.69 -3.97
CA GLY A 121 -2.06 7.54 -5.33
C GLY A 121 -2.32 6.16 -5.92
N VAL A 122 -2.04 5.10 -5.14
CA VAL A 122 -2.31 3.71 -5.53
C VAL A 122 -3.80 3.48 -5.71
N TYR A 123 -4.64 3.97 -4.79
CA TYR A 123 -6.09 3.83 -4.90
C TYR A 123 -6.65 4.51 -6.16
N LEU A 124 -6.28 5.76 -6.41
CA LEU A 124 -6.74 6.51 -7.59
C LEU A 124 -6.31 5.84 -8.89
N ILE A 125 -5.06 5.41 -8.98
CA ILE A 125 -4.54 4.72 -10.17
C ILE A 125 -5.20 3.36 -10.36
N SER A 126 -5.47 2.63 -9.27
CA SER A 126 -6.22 1.37 -9.31
C SER A 126 -7.66 1.55 -9.80
N GLN A 127 -8.33 2.65 -9.43
CA GLN A 127 -9.72 2.89 -9.82
C GLN A 127 -9.86 3.49 -11.23
N SER A 128 -8.85 4.23 -11.69
CA SER A 128 -8.86 4.93 -12.99
C SER A 128 -7.93 4.28 -14.02
N LEU A 129 -6.64 4.58 -13.94
CA LEU A 129 -5.65 4.30 -14.98
C LEU A 129 -5.50 2.80 -15.27
N MET A 130 -5.53 1.94 -14.25
CA MET A 130 -5.46 0.48 -14.44
C MET A 130 -6.58 -0.06 -15.33
N ARG A 131 -7.79 0.51 -15.21
CA ARG A 131 -8.95 0.10 -16.01
C ARG A 131 -8.86 0.59 -17.46
N VAL A 132 -8.16 1.69 -17.70
CA VAL A 132 -7.97 2.27 -19.03
C VAL A 132 -6.82 1.55 -19.77
N LEU A 133 -5.68 1.38 -19.12
CA LEU A 133 -4.48 0.81 -19.75
C LEU A 133 -4.55 -0.71 -19.89
N PHE A 134 -5.20 -1.40 -18.96
CA PHE A 134 -5.29 -2.87 -18.97
C PHE A 134 -6.74 -3.35 -18.99
N PRO A 135 -7.45 -3.29 -20.12
CA PRO A 135 -8.83 -3.80 -20.20
C PRO A 135 -8.93 -5.28 -19.83
N ARG A 136 -7.91 -6.08 -20.17
CA ARG A 136 -7.85 -7.53 -19.87
C ARG A 136 -7.80 -7.81 -18.37
N TRP A 137 -7.23 -6.91 -17.56
CA TRP A 137 -7.13 -7.03 -16.10
C TRP A 137 -8.50 -7.14 -15.43
N ARG A 138 -9.50 -6.41 -15.95
CA ARG A 138 -10.89 -6.47 -15.48
C ARG A 138 -11.51 -7.86 -15.71
N PHE A 139 -11.22 -8.47 -16.85
CA PHE A 139 -11.82 -9.75 -17.24
C PHE A 139 -11.18 -10.97 -16.56
N HIS A 140 -9.95 -10.83 -16.03
CA HIS A 140 -9.19 -11.93 -15.41
C HIS A 140 -9.11 -11.86 -13.88
N GLY A 141 -10.00 -11.09 -13.24
CA GLY A 141 -10.09 -11.01 -11.78
C GLY A 141 -8.88 -10.33 -11.14
N GLY A 142 -8.33 -9.32 -11.82
CA GLY A 142 -7.21 -8.51 -11.33
C GLY A 142 -5.82 -9.04 -11.69
N ARG A 143 -5.71 -10.04 -12.57
CA ARG A 143 -4.41 -10.55 -13.03
C ARG A 143 -3.81 -9.66 -14.11
N LEU A 144 -2.51 -9.40 -13.99
CA LEU A 144 -1.72 -8.66 -14.98
C LEU A 144 -1.04 -9.58 -15.99
N LEU A 145 -0.80 -10.84 -15.61
CA LEU A 145 -0.19 -11.91 -16.41
C LEU A 145 -1.15 -13.10 -16.54
#